data_AF-A0A7V9RG20-F1
#
_entry.id   AF-A0A7V9RG20-F1
#
_cell.length_a   1.000
_cell.length_b   1.000
_cell.length_c   1.000
_cell.angle_alpha   90.00
_cell.angle_beta   90.00
_cell.angle_gamma   90.00
#
_symmetry.space_group_name_H-M   'P 1'
#
loop_
_entity.id
_entity.type
_entity.pdbx_description
1 polymer ?
#
loop_
_entity_poly.entity_id
_entity_poly.type
_entity_poly.pdbx_seq_one_letter_code
_entity_poly.pdbx_strand_id
1 'polypeptide(L)'
;MRAVLLACLICTLPRFAIADEAPPPTEPLVEPTPTREEPEDQPKPPPDQYERPALKTPIRPREIVIDVPGLRNTQQKIVLGSLVVAAVISGSIGLYFHLDSRSAANDVSQSVFDGKTWTADRQARFEEGERSKTRAGVGYAIGGAFVIGAVVALIVTEPKSERAVIRPRHAGVTPIPGGAIAGAGWSF
;
A
#
# COMPACT_ATOMS: atom_id res chain seq x y z
N MET A 1 15.06 2.51 6.97
CA MET A 1 14.63 3.93 7.02
C MET A 1 13.27 4.08 6.34
N ARG A 2 12.16 4.07 7.10
CA ARG A 2 10.81 4.56 6.71
C ARG A 2 9.81 4.15 7.81
N ALA A 3 9.81 4.87 8.94
CA ALA A 3 8.80 4.71 10.00
C ALA A 3 8.81 5.89 11.01
N VAL A 4 8.87 7.16 10.56
CA VAL A 4 8.96 8.31 11.50
C VAL A 4 7.95 9.44 11.20
N LEU A 5 6.97 9.27 10.31
CA LEU A 5 6.14 10.43 9.89
C LEU A 5 4.62 10.23 10.00
N LEU A 6 4.16 9.55 11.06
CA LEU A 6 2.73 9.44 11.36
C LEU A 6 2.40 9.70 12.84
N ALA A 7 3.04 10.69 13.47
CA ALA A 7 2.89 10.96 14.91
C ALA A 7 2.23 12.31 15.28
N CYS A 8 1.83 13.17 14.33
CA CYS A 8 1.34 14.52 14.66
C CYS A 8 -0.16 14.80 14.47
N LEU A 9 -1.01 13.82 14.16
CA LEU A 9 -2.45 14.06 13.95
C LEU A 9 -3.35 13.42 15.02
N ILE A 10 -2.94 13.44 16.30
CA ILE A 10 -3.72 12.90 17.44
C ILE A 10 -3.67 13.86 18.65
N CYS A 11 -3.89 15.16 18.45
CA CYS A 11 -3.89 16.11 19.57
C CYS A 11 -5.27 16.47 20.15
N THR A 12 -6.37 15.83 19.71
CA THR A 12 -7.71 16.04 20.32
C THR A 12 -8.57 14.78 20.33
N LEU A 13 -8.06 13.69 20.90
CA LEU A 13 -8.90 12.56 21.32
C LEU A 13 -8.94 12.49 22.86
N PRO A 14 -10.09 12.11 23.46
CA PRO A 14 -10.21 11.92 24.90
C PRO A 14 -9.19 10.88 25.39
N ARG A 15 -8.55 11.21 26.52
CA ARG A 15 -7.47 10.47 27.18
C ARG A 15 -7.96 9.09 27.65
N PHE A 16 -7.90 8.09 26.79
CA PHE A 16 -8.04 6.69 27.18
C PHE A 16 -6.74 6.21 27.84
N ALA A 17 -6.88 5.53 28.97
CA ALA A 17 -5.81 5.00 29.78
C ALA A 17 -4.89 4.06 28.95
N ILE A 18 -3.61 4.40 28.90
CA ILE A 18 -2.55 3.59 28.32
C ILE A 18 -2.28 2.44 29.31
N ALA A 19 -2.52 1.21 28.87
CA ALA A 19 -2.05 0.02 29.56
C ALA A 19 -0.51 -0.01 29.49
N ASP A 20 0.12 -0.34 30.62
CA ASP A 20 1.57 -0.50 30.78
C ASP A 20 2.11 -1.49 29.74
N GLU A 21 2.84 -0.98 28.75
CA GLU A 21 3.38 -1.76 27.65
C GLU A 21 4.67 -2.45 28.14
N ALA A 22 4.67 -3.78 28.06
CA ALA A 22 5.79 -4.62 28.49
C ALA A 22 7.09 -4.23 27.75
N PRO A 23 8.26 -4.33 28.43
CA PRO A 23 9.53 -3.97 27.82
C PRO A 23 9.82 -4.82 26.57
N PRO A 24 10.47 -4.25 25.54
CA PRO A 24 10.73 -4.92 24.29
C PRO A 24 11.63 -6.16 24.48
N PRO A 25 11.44 -7.22 23.66
CA PRO A 25 12.28 -8.41 23.71
C PRO A 25 13.72 -8.07 23.32
N THR A 26 14.66 -8.47 24.16
CA THR A 26 16.11 -8.37 23.94
C THR A 26 16.50 -9.06 22.62
N GLU A 27 17.05 -8.31 21.68
CA GLU A 27 17.60 -8.86 20.44
C GLU A 27 18.80 -9.78 20.74
N PRO A 28 18.88 -10.98 20.13
CA PRO A 28 20.01 -11.87 20.29
C PRO A 28 21.26 -11.29 19.63
N LEU A 29 22.36 -11.30 20.38
CA LEU A 29 23.70 -10.90 19.98
C LEU A 29 24.11 -11.64 18.70
N VAL A 30 24.38 -10.92 17.61
CA VAL A 30 24.89 -11.49 16.36
C VAL A 30 26.31 -11.98 16.58
N GLU A 31 26.49 -13.30 16.55
CA GLU A 31 27.79 -13.96 16.66
C GLU A 31 28.62 -13.69 15.38
N PRO A 32 29.89 -13.27 15.49
CA PRO A 32 30.72 -12.92 14.34
C PRO A 32 30.99 -14.16 13.46
N THR A 33 30.71 -14.03 12.17
CA THR A 33 30.96 -15.06 11.17
C THR A 33 32.48 -15.34 11.08
N PRO A 34 32.93 -16.61 11.13
CA PRO A 34 34.35 -16.94 11.03
C PRO A 34 34.93 -16.49 9.68
N THR A 35 36.07 -15.81 9.75
CA THR A 35 36.87 -15.42 8.58
C THR A 35 37.34 -16.69 7.88
N ARG A 36 36.86 -16.90 6.66
CA ARG A 36 37.27 -18.02 5.80
C ARG A 36 38.66 -17.73 5.26
N GLU A 37 39.65 -18.52 5.68
CA GLU A 37 41.00 -18.49 5.14
C GLU A 37 40.99 -18.82 3.63
N GLU A 38 41.76 -18.03 2.89
CA GLU A 38 42.00 -18.13 1.46
C GLU A 38 42.98 -19.31 1.21
N PRO A 39 42.61 -20.33 0.41
CA PRO A 39 43.49 -21.47 0.19
C PRO A 39 44.75 -21.06 -0.57
N GLU A 40 45.90 -21.48 -0.05
CA GLU A 40 47.23 -21.29 -0.64
C GLU A 40 47.34 -21.77 -2.10
N ASP A 41 48.09 -20.99 -2.85
CA ASP A 41 48.40 -21.11 -4.27
C ASP A 41 49.10 -22.45 -4.57
N GLN A 42 48.40 -23.36 -5.26
CA GLN A 42 48.99 -24.64 -5.70
C GLN A 42 49.97 -24.41 -6.87
N PRO A 43 51.14 -25.08 -6.88
CA PRO A 43 52.11 -24.97 -7.97
C PRO A 43 51.50 -25.38 -9.30
N LYS A 44 51.52 -24.46 -10.27
CA LYS A 44 51.03 -24.67 -11.63
C LYS A 44 51.87 -25.77 -12.32
N PRO A 45 51.27 -26.88 -12.78
CA PRO A 45 52.01 -27.91 -13.51
C PRO A 45 52.56 -27.38 -14.85
N PRO A 46 53.65 -27.98 -15.37
CA PRO A 46 54.28 -27.57 -16.63
C PRO A 46 53.32 -27.68 -17.83
N PRO A 47 53.52 -26.87 -18.88
CA PRO A 47 52.62 -26.82 -20.03
C PRO A 47 52.85 -28.01 -20.96
N ASP A 48 52.15 -29.10 -20.70
CA ASP A 48 52.08 -30.25 -21.59
C ASP A 48 51.13 -29.87 -22.75
N GLN A 49 51.73 -29.41 -23.85
CA GLN A 49 51.05 -29.03 -25.09
C GLN A 49 50.40 -30.25 -25.76
N TYR A 50 49.15 -30.52 -25.39
CA TYR A 50 48.18 -31.08 -26.32
C TYR A 50 46.94 -30.19 -26.28
N GLU A 51 46.84 -29.25 -27.22
CA GLU A 51 45.60 -28.54 -27.52
C GLU A 51 44.56 -29.56 -27.99
N ARG A 52 43.87 -30.19 -27.03
CA ARG A 52 42.60 -30.83 -27.32
C ARG A 52 41.67 -29.75 -27.86
N PRO A 53 40.95 -29.98 -28.97
CA PRO A 53 39.93 -29.05 -29.44
C PRO A 53 39.05 -28.69 -28.25
N ALA A 54 39.06 -27.42 -27.85
CA ALA A 54 38.31 -26.96 -26.69
C ALA A 54 36.85 -27.31 -26.94
N LEU A 55 36.38 -28.39 -26.29
CA LEU A 55 34.99 -28.78 -26.28
C LEU A 55 34.24 -27.55 -25.81
N LYS A 56 33.46 -26.94 -26.72
CA LYS A 56 32.63 -25.78 -26.43
C LYS A 56 31.93 -26.03 -25.11
N THR A 57 32.31 -25.27 -24.08
CA THR A 57 31.66 -25.37 -22.77
C THR A 57 30.15 -25.29 -22.99
N PRO A 58 29.37 -26.27 -22.51
CA PRO A 58 27.94 -26.26 -22.71
C PRO A 58 27.40 -24.94 -22.17
N ILE A 59 26.63 -24.23 -23.00
CA ILE A 59 25.99 -22.96 -22.63
C ILE A 59 25.14 -23.25 -21.40
N ARG A 60 25.57 -22.75 -20.23
CA ARG A 60 24.76 -22.87 -19.02
C ARG A 60 23.50 -22.04 -19.25
N PRO A 61 22.29 -22.63 -19.13
CA PRO A 61 21.06 -21.86 -19.22
C PRO A 61 21.14 -20.73 -18.19
N ARG A 62 21.08 -19.48 -18.65
CA ARG A 62 21.01 -18.34 -17.72
C ARG A 62 19.66 -18.40 -17.03
N GLU A 63 19.67 -18.35 -15.70
CA GLU A 63 18.46 -18.23 -14.90
C GLU A 63 17.79 -16.89 -15.23
N ILE A 64 16.61 -16.95 -15.84
CA ILE A 64 15.83 -15.74 -16.11
C ILE A 64 14.99 -15.49 -14.87
N VAL A 65 15.37 -14.45 -14.14
CA VAL A 65 14.60 -13.94 -13.02
C VAL A 65 13.66 -12.88 -13.55
N ILE A 66 12.36 -13.08 -13.36
CA ILE A 66 11.35 -12.07 -13.65
C ILE A 66 10.63 -11.77 -12.33
N ASP A 67 10.62 -10.51 -11.92
CA ASP A 67 9.80 -10.07 -10.80
C ASP A 67 8.35 -9.95 -11.29
N VAL A 68 7.49 -10.83 -10.78
CA VAL A 68 6.08 -10.82 -11.13
C VAL A 68 5.36 -10.01 -10.06
N PRO A 69 4.61 -8.95 -10.42
CA PRO A 69 3.84 -8.21 -9.44
C PRO A 69 2.79 -9.15 -8.83
N GLY A 70 2.81 -9.27 -7.49
CA GLY A 70 1.86 -10.11 -6.79
C GLY A 70 0.43 -9.65 -7.07
N LEU A 71 -0.46 -10.58 -7.41
CA LEU A 71 -1.86 -10.25 -7.63
C LEU A 71 -2.57 -10.09 -6.29
N ARG A 72 -3.22 -8.95 -6.10
CA ARG A 72 -4.02 -8.67 -4.89
C ARG A 72 -5.22 -9.64 -4.83
N ASN A 73 -5.45 -10.28 -3.68
CA ASN A 73 -6.55 -11.23 -3.49
C ASN A 73 -7.90 -10.52 -3.73
N THR A 74 -8.89 -11.22 -4.28
CA THR A 74 -10.27 -10.71 -4.50
C THR A 74 -10.86 -10.12 -3.21
N GLN A 75 -10.62 -10.75 -2.06
CA GLN A 75 -11.08 -10.21 -0.77
C GLN A 75 -10.46 -8.84 -0.46
N GLN A 76 -9.16 -8.66 -0.68
CA GLN A 76 -8.48 -7.37 -0.48
C GLN A 76 -9.01 -6.29 -1.43
N LYS A 77 -9.31 -6.67 -2.68
CA LYS A 77 -9.94 -5.75 -3.65
C LYS A 77 -11.32 -5.30 -3.20
N ILE A 78 -12.14 -6.20 -2.65
CA ILE A 78 -13.46 -5.87 -2.12
C ILE A 78 -13.35 -4.92 -0.92
N VAL A 79 -12.43 -5.16 0.00
CA VAL A 79 -12.21 -4.30 1.17
C VAL A 79 -11.72 -2.90 0.77
N LEU A 80 -10.76 -2.80 -0.16
CA LEU A 80 -10.35 -1.49 -0.68
C LEU A 80 -11.50 -0.79 -1.39
N GLY A 81 -12.25 -1.51 -2.22
CA GLY A 81 -13.39 -0.98 -2.95
C GLY A 81 -14.47 -0.43 -2.01
N SER A 82 -14.79 -1.16 -0.94
CA SER A 82 -15.81 -0.72 0.03
C SER A 82 -15.36 0.52 0.82
N LEU A 83 -14.08 0.63 1.18
CA LEU A 83 -13.52 1.82 1.83
C LEU A 83 -13.59 3.05 0.91
N VAL A 84 -13.26 2.89 -0.38
CA VAL A 84 -13.36 3.98 -1.36
C VAL A 84 -14.82 4.44 -1.53
N VAL A 85 -15.75 3.50 -1.66
CA VAL A 85 -17.19 3.82 -1.78
C VAL A 85 -17.69 4.52 -0.51
N ALA A 86 -17.32 4.04 0.68
CA ALA A 86 -17.69 4.67 1.95
C ALA A 86 -17.12 6.10 2.06
N ALA A 87 -15.87 6.32 1.62
CA ALA A 87 -15.25 7.64 1.58
C ALA A 87 -15.99 8.61 0.65
N VAL A 88 -16.41 8.14 -0.53
CA VAL A 88 -17.19 8.96 -1.48
C VAL A 88 -18.57 9.33 -0.91
N ILE A 89 -19.28 8.35 -0.33
CA ILE A 89 -20.61 8.59 0.26
C ILE A 89 -20.51 9.59 1.42
N SER A 90 -19.61 9.34 2.38
CA SER A 90 -19.43 10.23 3.54
C SER A 90 -18.93 11.63 3.14
N GLY A 91 -18.00 11.72 2.19
CA GLY A 91 -17.53 12.99 1.63
C GLY A 91 -18.63 13.78 0.93
N SER A 92 -19.51 13.10 0.19
CA SER A 92 -20.65 13.74 -0.50
C SER A 92 -21.68 14.30 0.49
N ILE A 93 -21.97 13.57 1.57
CA ILE A 93 -22.83 14.04 2.65
C ILE A 93 -22.22 15.25 3.35
N GLY A 94 -20.91 15.22 3.65
CA GLY A 94 -20.19 16.36 4.22
C GLY A 94 -20.23 17.60 3.34
N LEU A 95 -20.03 17.42 2.02
CA LEU A 95 -20.13 18.50 1.04
C LEU A 95 -21.54 19.09 0.97
N TYR A 96 -22.58 18.26 1.02
CA TYR A 96 -23.96 18.74 1.04
C TYR A 96 -24.21 19.68 2.24
N PHE A 97 -23.87 19.26 3.46
CA PHE A 97 -24.03 20.10 4.65
C PHE A 97 -23.16 21.35 4.63
N HIS A 98 -21.97 21.28 4.01
CA HIS A 98 -21.11 22.45 3.83
C HIS A 98 -21.75 23.49 2.90
N LEU A 99 -22.29 23.06 1.75
CA LEU A 99 -22.97 23.96 0.82
C LEU A 99 -24.24 24.56 1.44
N ASP A 100 -25.01 23.77 2.18
CA ASP A 100 -26.19 24.24 2.93
C ASP A 100 -25.81 25.32 3.96
N SER A 101 -24.76 25.07 4.74
CA SER A 101 -24.25 26.05 5.72
C SER A 101 -23.80 27.36 5.06
N ARG A 102 -23.21 27.28 3.86
CA ARG A 102 -22.77 28.45 3.10
C ARG A 102 -23.96 29.25 2.56
N SER A 103 -25.02 28.57 2.12
CA SER A 103 -26.26 29.22 1.68
C SER A 103 -26.90 29.98 2.84
N ALA A 104 -27.04 29.36 4.01
CA ALA A 104 -27.59 30.00 5.20
C ALA A 104 -26.77 31.22 5.65
N ALA A 105 -25.43 31.12 5.60
CA ALA A 105 -24.54 32.25 5.91
C ALA A 105 -24.66 33.39 4.88
N ASN A 106 -24.83 33.07 3.60
CA ASN A 106 -25.08 34.06 2.55
C ASN A 106 -26.43 34.78 2.77
N ASP A 107 -27.49 34.06 3.15
CA ASP A 107 -28.79 34.68 3.43
C ASP A 107 -28.72 35.67 4.60
N VAL A 108 -27.95 35.35 5.64
CA VAL A 108 -27.75 36.25 6.79
C VAL A 108 -26.86 37.44 6.43
N SER A 109 -25.78 37.22 5.66
CA SER A 109 -24.84 38.29 5.31
C SER A 109 -25.34 39.22 4.19
N GLN A 110 -26.17 38.73 3.27
CA GLN A 110 -26.82 39.55 2.25
C GLN A 110 -28.00 40.36 2.79
N SER A 111 -28.52 40.04 3.97
CA SER A 111 -29.40 40.95 4.69
C SER A 111 -28.58 42.17 5.11
N VAL A 112 -28.60 43.20 4.26
CA VAL A 112 -28.03 44.53 4.52
C VAL A 112 -28.38 44.91 5.95
N PHE A 113 -27.41 45.49 6.66
CA PHE A 113 -27.56 45.90 8.05
C PHE A 113 -28.59 47.04 8.13
N ASP A 114 -29.88 46.70 8.01
CA ASP A 114 -31.00 47.63 7.92
C ASP A 114 -31.31 48.31 9.27
N GLY A 115 -30.47 48.10 10.28
CA GLY A 115 -30.75 48.53 11.66
C GLY A 115 -31.94 47.81 12.30
N LYS A 116 -32.51 46.78 11.65
CA LYS A 116 -33.63 46.00 12.18
C LYS A 116 -33.20 45.29 13.47
N THR A 117 -34.05 45.40 14.48
CA THR A 117 -33.90 44.72 15.77
C THR A 117 -33.78 43.22 15.59
N TRP A 118 -32.99 42.58 16.46
CA TRP A 118 -32.79 41.14 16.46
C TRP A 118 -34.11 40.44 16.82
N THR A 119 -34.71 39.71 15.88
CA THR A 119 -35.98 38.99 16.06
C THR A 119 -35.76 37.52 16.40
N ALA A 120 -36.77 36.88 17.00
CA ALA A 120 -36.74 35.45 17.31
C ALA A 120 -36.51 34.57 16.06
N ASP A 121 -37.09 34.93 14.90
CA ASP A 121 -36.86 34.20 13.65
C ASP A 121 -35.40 34.28 13.17
N ARG A 122 -34.73 35.42 13.39
CA ARG A 122 -33.32 35.59 13.02
C ARG A 122 -32.42 34.75 13.94
N GLN A 123 -32.74 34.70 15.22
CA GLN A 123 -32.08 33.83 16.19
C GLN A 123 -32.22 32.35 15.80
N ALA A 124 -33.42 31.89 15.44
CA ALA A 124 -33.67 30.51 15.04
C ALA A 124 -32.86 30.11 13.79
N ARG A 125 -32.75 30.99 12.79
CA ARG A 125 -31.91 30.76 11.60
C ARG A 125 -30.41 30.71 11.93
N PHE A 126 -29.96 31.59 12.83
CA PHE A 126 -28.57 31.58 13.29
C PHE A 126 -28.22 30.26 14.01
N GLU A 127 -29.09 29.80 14.91
CA GLU A 127 -28.92 28.54 15.63
C GLU A 127 -28.94 27.32 14.69
N GLU A 128 -29.80 27.31 13.67
CA GLU A 128 -29.81 26.24 12.66
C GLU A 128 -28.49 26.23 11.87
N GLY A 129 -27.96 27.41 11.50
CA GLY A 129 -26.66 27.55 10.85
C GLY A 129 -25.50 26.97 11.68
N GLU A 130 -25.46 27.25 12.97
CA GLU A 130 -24.45 26.69 13.89
C GLU A 130 -24.57 25.16 14.05
N ARG A 131 -25.80 24.63 14.08
CA ARG A 131 -26.03 23.17 14.08
C ARG A 131 -25.54 22.54 12.77
N SER A 132 -25.85 23.14 11.63
CA SER A 132 -25.38 22.66 10.32
C SER A 132 -23.86 22.70 10.20
N LYS A 133 -23.19 23.74 10.73
CA LYS A 133 -21.72 23.82 10.79
C LYS A 133 -21.12 22.68 11.61
N THR A 134 -21.70 22.37 12.78
CA THR A 134 -21.25 21.25 13.62
C THR A 134 -21.41 19.91 12.90
N ARG A 135 -22.57 19.69 12.26
CA ARG A 135 -22.83 18.49 11.45
C ARG A 135 -21.87 18.35 10.27
N ALA A 136 -21.58 19.44 9.57
CA ALA A 136 -20.61 19.45 8.48
C ALA A 136 -19.21 19.10 8.99
N GLY A 137 -18.77 19.68 10.11
CA GLY A 137 -17.50 19.36 10.76
C GLY A 137 -17.35 17.87 11.11
N VAL A 138 -18.39 17.28 11.71
CA VAL A 138 -18.44 15.84 12.00
C VAL A 138 -18.40 15.01 10.72
N GLY A 139 -19.13 15.41 9.69
CA GLY A 139 -19.12 14.76 8.38
C GLY A 139 -17.73 14.73 7.73
N TYR A 140 -17.02 15.86 7.77
CA TYR A 140 -15.64 15.93 7.27
C TYR A 140 -14.65 15.14 8.11
N ALA A 141 -14.80 15.11 9.43
CA ALA A 141 -13.94 14.30 10.30
C ALA A 141 -14.10 12.80 10.00
N ILE A 142 -15.34 12.33 9.86
CA ILE A 142 -15.64 10.94 9.50
C ILE A 142 -15.14 10.62 8.09
N GLY A 143 -15.45 11.48 7.10
CA GLY A 143 -14.99 11.29 5.73
C GLY A 143 -13.46 11.28 5.61
N GLY A 144 -12.78 12.19 6.32
CA GLY A 144 -11.32 12.25 6.40
C GLY A 144 -10.72 10.98 7.02
N ALA A 145 -11.33 10.45 8.08
CA ALA A 145 -10.90 9.20 8.70
C ALA A 145 -11.02 8.01 7.73
N PHE A 146 -12.07 7.93 6.93
CA PHE A 146 -12.20 6.89 5.88
C PHE A 146 -11.14 7.01 4.80
N VAL A 147 -10.81 8.23 4.35
CA VAL A 147 -9.75 8.44 3.35
C VAL A 147 -8.39 8.00 3.92
N ILE A 148 -8.06 8.40 5.15
CA ILE A 148 -6.82 7.98 5.82
C ILE A 148 -6.80 6.45 5.98
N GLY A 149 -7.91 5.85 6.43
CA GLY A 149 -8.07 4.40 6.56
C GLY A 149 -7.87 3.67 5.23
N ALA A 150 -8.39 4.20 4.13
CA ALA A 150 -8.21 3.64 2.79
C ALA A 150 -6.75 3.69 2.34
N VAL A 151 -6.03 4.79 2.60
CA VAL A 151 -4.61 4.93 2.30
C VAL A 151 -3.78 3.94 3.12
N VAL A 152 -4.03 3.83 4.43
CA VAL A 152 -3.35 2.85 5.29
C VAL A 152 -3.61 1.42 4.83
N ALA A 153 -4.87 1.09 4.52
CA ALA A 153 -5.22 -0.22 3.99
C ALA A 153 -4.51 -0.52 2.67
N LEU A 154 -4.37 0.46 1.78
CA LEU A 154 -3.67 0.30 0.50
C LEU A 154 -2.19 -0.03 0.71
N ILE A 155 -1.53 0.66 1.65
CA ILE A 155 -0.12 0.42 2.00
C ILE A 155 0.04 -0.96 2.65
N VAL A 156 -0.81 -1.31 3.62
CA VAL A 156 -0.70 -2.59 4.36
C VAL A 156 -1.04 -3.79 3.46
N THR A 157 -1.91 -3.61 2.47
CA THR A 157 -2.31 -4.68 1.53
C THR A 157 -1.54 -4.64 0.21
N GLU A 158 -0.39 -3.96 0.16
CA GLU A 158 0.48 -3.99 -1.00
C GLU A 158 1.02 -5.43 -1.19
N PRO A 159 0.69 -6.10 -2.31
CA PRO A 159 1.15 -7.46 -2.53
C PRO A 159 2.66 -7.44 -2.74
N LYS A 160 3.38 -8.29 -2.00
CA LYS A 160 4.83 -8.45 -2.19
C LYS A 160 5.08 -9.02 -3.59
N SER A 161 6.04 -8.43 -4.31
CA SER A 161 6.50 -8.97 -5.58
C SER A 161 7.12 -10.34 -5.34
N GLU A 162 6.61 -11.36 -6.03
CA GLU A 162 7.20 -12.69 -5.99
C GLU A 162 8.22 -12.81 -7.12
N ARG A 163 9.44 -13.20 -6.74
CA ARG A 163 10.53 -13.41 -7.68
C ARG A 163 10.33 -14.77 -8.33
N ALA A 164 9.70 -14.78 -9.51
CA ALA A 164 9.50 -16.00 -10.27
C ALA A 164 10.82 -16.37 -10.95
N VAL A 165 11.48 -17.39 -10.40
CA VAL A 165 12.63 -18.00 -11.04
C VAL A 165 12.14 -18.98 -12.09
N ILE A 166 12.18 -18.57 -13.36
CA ILE A 166 11.91 -19.48 -14.46
C ILE A 166 13.18 -20.31 -14.64
N ARG A 167 13.21 -21.49 -14.02
CA ARG A 167 14.17 -22.52 -14.39
C ARG A 167 13.61 -23.18 -15.64
N PRO A 168 14.23 -23.03 -16.82
CA PRO A 168 13.89 -23.88 -17.95
C PRO A 168 14.34 -25.30 -17.57
N ARG A 169 13.48 -26.04 -16.85
CA ARG A 169 13.54 -27.50 -16.90
C ARG A 169 13.46 -27.81 -18.36
N HIS A 170 14.46 -28.52 -18.89
CA HIS A 170 14.46 -29.03 -20.26
C HIS A 170 13.04 -29.46 -20.58
N ALA A 171 12.33 -28.64 -21.35
CA ALA A 171 11.04 -29.01 -21.86
C ALA A 171 11.38 -30.21 -22.72
N GLY A 172 11.14 -31.40 -22.16
CA GLY A 172 11.33 -32.64 -22.88
C GLY A 172 10.50 -32.46 -24.13
N VAL A 173 11.14 -32.30 -25.28
CA VAL A 173 10.48 -32.35 -26.56
C VAL A 173 10.04 -33.80 -26.68
N THR A 174 8.91 -34.13 -26.07
CA THR A 174 8.29 -35.43 -26.24
C THR A 174 7.65 -35.39 -27.62
N PRO A 175 8.15 -36.16 -28.61
CA PRO A 175 7.53 -36.20 -29.91
C PRO A 175 6.10 -36.73 -29.74
N ILE A 176 5.11 -35.93 -30.13
CA ILE A 176 3.73 -36.39 -30.25
C ILE A 176 3.67 -37.20 -31.55
N PRO A 177 3.33 -38.51 -31.52
CA PRO A 177 3.22 -39.29 -32.73
C PRO A 177 2.04 -38.76 -33.56
N GLY A 178 2.33 -38.10 -34.69
CA GLY A 178 1.32 -37.80 -35.72
C GLY A 178 1.07 -36.34 -36.11
N GLY A 179 1.89 -35.34 -35.78
CA GLY A 179 1.65 -33.99 -36.32
C GLY A 179 2.69 -32.93 -36.01
N ALA A 180 3.08 -32.16 -37.03
CA ALA A 180 4.04 -31.08 -37.00
C ALA A 180 3.51 -29.83 -36.28
N ILE A 181 3.33 -29.90 -34.96
CA ILE A 181 3.24 -28.71 -34.11
C ILE A 181 4.03 -28.99 -32.83
N ALA A 182 5.21 -28.38 -32.71
CA ALA A 182 5.92 -28.28 -31.43
C ALA A 182 5.13 -27.30 -30.55
N GLY A 183 4.04 -27.77 -29.96
CA GLY A 183 3.31 -27.01 -28.96
C GLY A 183 4.19 -26.89 -27.72
N ALA A 184 4.70 -25.68 -27.46
CA ALA A 184 5.18 -25.34 -26.13
C ALA A 184 3.97 -25.44 -25.20
N GLY A 185 3.81 -26.57 -24.52
CA GLY A 185 2.79 -26.76 -23.51
C GLY A 185 3.16 -25.93 -22.29
N TRP A 186 2.49 -24.80 -22.10
CA TRP A 186 2.51 -24.06 -20.84
C TRP A 186 1.38 -24.64 -19.99
N SER A 187 1.71 -25.41 -18.94
CA SER A 187 0.75 -25.74 -17.90
C SER A 187 0.77 -24.63 -16.85
N PHE A 188 -0.36 -23.96 -16.66
CA PHE A 188 -0.61 -23.05 -15.54
C PHE A 188 -1.05 -23.83 -14.30
#